data_AF-A0AAW9NQP1-F1
#
_entry.id   AF-A0AAW9NQP1-F1
#
_cell.length_a   1.000
_cell.length_b   1.000
_cell.length_c   1.000
_cell.angle_alpha   90.00
_cell.angle_beta   90.00
_cell.angle_gamma   90.00
#
_symmetry.space_group_name_H-M   'P 1'
#
loop_
_entity.id
_entity.type
_entity.pdbx_description
1 polymer ?
#
loop_
_entity_poly.entity_id
_entity_poly.type
_entity_poly.pdbx_seq_one_letter_code
_entity_poly.pdbx_strand_id
1 'polypeptide(L)' 'MTSHSISFYENQLKQQIMNNLVGVNIISLQNYIKELIHENPDDYKNINYAYLNIKHELVGPIRDHKK' A
#
# COMPACT_ATOMS: atom_id res chain seq x y z
N MET A 1 19.36 -9.27 -2.51
CA MET A 1 18.19 -8.71 -1.78
C MET A 1 17.09 -9.75 -1.80
N THR A 2 16.38 -9.94 -0.69
CA THR A 2 15.25 -10.89 -0.62
C THR A 2 14.03 -10.24 -1.26
N SER A 3 13.48 -10.86 -2.31
CA SER A 3 12.24 -10.40 -2.94
C SER A 3 11.03 -10.80 -2.09
N HIS A 4 10.09 -9.87 -1.90
CA HIS A 4 8.87 -10.10 -1.13
C HIS A 4 7.63 -10.18 -2.01
N SER A 5 6.61 -10.90 -1.53
CA SER A 5 5.34 -11.04 -2.23
C SER A 5 4.48 -9.77 -2.18
N ILE A 6 3.51 -9.67 -3.10
CA ILE A 6 2.49 -8.61 -3.07
C ILE A 6 1.76 -8.61 -1.71
N SER A 7 1.37 -9.78 -1.20
CA SER A 7 0.66 -9.92 0.08
C SER A 7 1.47 -9.43 1.28
N PHE A 8 2.80 -9.54 1.23
CA PHE A 8 3.67 -8.98 2.26
C PHE A 8 3.55 -7.45 2.28
N TYR A 9 3.66 -6.81 1.12
CA TYR A 9 3.52 -5.36 1.01
C TYR A 9 2.10 -4.87 1.32
N GLU A 10 1.07 -5.62 0.95
CA GLU A 10 -0.32 -5.30 1.35
C GLU A 10 -0.45 -5.24 2.88
N ASN A 11 0.10 -6.22 3.59
CA ASN A 11 0.09 -6.23 5.05
C ASN A 11 0.83 -5.04 5.64
N GLN A 12 2.00 -4.68 5.10
CA GLN A 12 2.74 -3.49 5.56
C GLN A 12 1.98 -2.19 5.32
N LEU A 13 1.36 -2.03 4.14
CA LEU A 13 0.55 -0.85 3.82
C LEU A 13 -0.68 -0.76 4.74
N LYS A 14 -1.36 -1.88 5.04
CA LYS A 14 -2.48 -1.92 5.99
C LYS A 14 -2.05 -1.49 7.39
N GLN A 15 -0.91 -1.99 7.87
CA GLN A 15 -0.36 -1.60 9.18
C GLN A 15 -0.03 -0.11 9.22
N GLN A 16 0.59 0.44 8.17
CA GLN A 16 0.90 1.86 8.12
C GLN A 16 -0.37 2.74 8.12
N ILE A 17 -1.43 2.31 7.42
CA ILE A 17 -2.72 3.00 7.45
C ILE A 17 -3.32 2.94 8.85
N MET A 18 -3.30 1.78 9.52
CA MET A 18 -3.78 1.66 10.91
C MET A 18 -2.98 2.56 11.86
N ASN A 19 -1.65 2.59 11.74
CA ASN A 19 -0.76 3.45 12.53
C ASN A 19 -1.12 4.93 12.36
N ASN A 20 -1.33 5.39 11.12
CA ASN A 20 -1.77 6.74 10.83
C ASN A 20 -3.14 7.06 11.46
N LEU A 21 -4.09 6.12 11.45
CA LEU A 21 -5.41 6.30 12.04
C LEU A 21 -5.36 6.42 13.57
N VAL A 22 -4.45 5.72 14.23
CA VAL A 22 -4.25 5.80 15.69
C VAL A 22 -3.29 6.92 16.10
N GLY A 23 -2.78 7.72 15.16
CA GLY A 23 -1.85 8.82 15.41
C GLY A 23 -0.43 8.38 15.78
N VAL A 24 -0.08 7.12 15.56
CA VAL A 24 1.26 6.57 15.80
C VAL A 24 2.07 6.75 14.52
N ASN A 25 3.08 7.63 14.55
CA ASN A 25 4.01 7.87 13.45
C ASN A 25 3.32 8.28 12.13
N ILE A 26 2.78 9.50 12.12
CA ILE A 26 2.01 10.07 11.00
C ILE A 26 2.93 10.33 9.81
N ILE A 27 3.04 9.36 8.92
CA ILE A 27 3.74 9.46 7.64
C ILE A 27 2.73 9.28 6.53
N SER A 28 2.76 10.15 5.52
CA SER A 28 1.86 10.00 4.38
C SER A 28 2.11 8.65 3.69
N LEU A 29 1.05 7.96 3.29
CA LEU A 29 1.16 6.67 2.60
C LEU A 29 2.05 6.79 1.34
N GLN A 30 2.03 7.94 0.69
CA GLN A 30 2.87 8.23 -0.48
C GLN A 30 4.37 8.26 -0.13
N ASN A 31 4.76 8.88 1.00
CA ASN A 31 6.16 8.91 1.41
C ASN A 31 6.63 7.52 1.83
N TYR A 32 5.79 6.79 2.56
CA TYR A 32 6.08 5.41 2.95
C TYR A 32 6.29 4.48 1.73
N ILE A 33 5.46 4.61 0.68
CA ILE A 33 5.65 3.86 -0.56
C ILE A 33 6.97 4.21 -1.26
N LYS A 34 7.35 5.51 -1.27
CA LYS A 34 8.63 5.93 -1.85
C LYS A 34 9.82 5.31 -1.11
N GLU A 35 9.77 5.27 0.21
CA GLU A 35 10.78 4.63 1.06
C GLU A 35 10.84 3.12 0.77
N LEU A 36 9.70 2.43 0.72
CA LEU A 36 9.64 1.00 0.38
C LEU A 36 10.27 0.68 -0.98
N ILE A 37 10.00 1.49 -2.00
CA ILE A 37 10.59 1.32 -3.34
C ILE A 37 12.09 1.62 -3.31
N HIS A 38 12.53 2.61 -2.52
CA HIS A 38 13.94 2.94 -2.39
C HIS A 38 14.72 1.80 -1.71
N GLU A 39 14.15 1.19 -0.67
CA GLU A 39 14.74 0.07 0.07
C GLU A 39 14.68 -1.26 -0.72
N ASN A 40 13.64 -1.44 -1.55
CA ASN A 40 13.39 -2.69 -2.29
C ASN A 40 13.12 -2.38 -3.78
N PRO A 41 14.11 -1.87 -4.53
CA PRO A 41 13.91 -1.44 -5.92
C PRO A 41 13.50 -2.57 -6.85
N ASP A 42 13.97 -3.80 -6.60
CA ASP A 42 13.61 -4.99 -7.37
C ASP A 42 12.13 -5.36 -7.24
N ASP A 43 11.49 -4.97 -6.12
CA ASP A 43 10.11 -5.31 -5.79
C ASP A 43 9.12 -4.18 -6.14
N TYR A 44 9.55 -3.14 -6.88
CA TYR A 44 8.70 -1.97 -7.18
C TYR A 44 7.34 -2.36 -7.79
N LYS A 45 7.30 -3.40 -8.63
CA LYS A 45 6.06 -3.90 -9.23
C LYS A 45 5.12 -4.47 -8.17
N ASN A 46 5.66 -5.26 -7.24
CA ASN A 46 4.89 -5.87 -6.17
C ASN A 46 4.35 -4.82 -5.21
N ILE A 47 5.17 -3.81 -4.87
CA ILE A 47 4.77 -2.66 -4.05
C ILE A 47 3.65 -1.88 -4.73
N ASN A 48 3.76 -1.61 -6.04
CA ASN A 48 2.75 -0.89 -6.80
C ASN A 48 1.42 -1.67 -6.89
N TYR A 49 1.47 -2.98 -7.13
CA TYR A 49 0.27 -3.82 -7.12
C TYR A 49 -0.40 -3.86 -5.75
N ALA A 50 0.38 -4.01 -4.67
CA ALA A 50 -0.14 -3.95 -3.31
C ALA A 50 -0.86 -2.62 -3.04
N TYR A 51 -0.27 -1.49 -3.44
CA TYR A 51 -0.90 -0.18 -3.31
C TYR A 51 -2.24 -0.08 -4.07
N LEU A 52 -2.30 -0.58 -5.31
CA LEU A 52 -3.53 -0.58 -6.09
C LEU A 52 -4.61 -1.44 -5.42
N ASN A 53 -4.27 -2.62 -4.93
CA ASN A 53 -5.21 -3.51 -4.24
C ASN A 53 -5.78 -2.84 -2.98
N ILE A 54 -4.92 -2.22 -2.16
CA ILE A 54 -5.37 -1.45 -0.98
C ILE A 54 -6.26 -0.28 -1.38
N LYS A 55 -5.91 0.47 -2.43
CA LYS A 55 -6.73 1.58 -2.93
C LYS A 55 -8.12 1.09 -3.35
N HIS A 56 -8.20 -0.05 -4.05
CA HIS A 56 -9.47 -0.67 -4.43
C HIS A 56 -10.28 -1.15 -3.22
N GLU A 57 -9.62 -1.72 -2.21
CA GLU A 57 -10.26 -2.17 -0.96
C GLU A 57 -10.88 -1.00 -0.19
N LEU A 58 -10.17 0.13 -0.10
CA LEU A 58 -10.63 1.32 0.65
C LEU A 58 -11.72 2.11 -0.07
N VAL A 59 -11.62 2.27 -1.39
CA VAL A 59 -12.60 3.00 -2.20
C VAL A 59 -13.84 2.14 -2.49
N GLY A 60 -13.74 0.82 -2.28
CA GLY A 60 -14.74 -0.16 -2.66
C GLY A 60 -14.78 -0.39 -4.18
N PRO A 61 -15.49 -1.43 -4.64
CA PRO A 61 -15.77 -1.57 -6.07
C PRO A 61 -16.53 -0.33 -6.52
N ILE A 62 -16.05 0.31 -7.60
CA ILE A 62 -16.81 1.34 -8.30
C ILE A 62 -18.10 0.66 -8.74
N ARG A 63 -19.18 0.82 -7.96
CA ARG A 63 -20.51 0.51 -8.44
C ARG A 63 -20.75 1.54 -9.52
N ASP A 64 -20.52 1.13 -10.77
CA ASP A 64 -21.02 1.84 -11.94
C ASP A 64 -22.51 2.09 -11.66
N HIS A 65 -22.85 3.34 -11.34
CA HIS A 65 -24.21 3.82 -11.38
C HIS A 65 -24.64 3.81 -12.86
N LYS A 66 -24.91 2.62 -13.39
CA LYS A 66 -25.72 2.47 -14.60
C LYS A 66 -27.14 2.85 -14.22
N LYS A 67 -27.42 4.11 -14.53
CA LYS A 67 -28.73 4.76 -14.52
C LYS A 67 -29.67 4.08 -15.54
#